data_AF-A0A1B1UJM0-F1
#
_entry.id   AF-A0A1B1UJM0-F1
#
_cell.length_a   1.000
_cell.length_b   1.000
_cell.length_c   1.000
_cell.angle_alpha   90.00
_cell.angle_beta   90.00
_cell.angle_gamma   90.00
#
_symmetry.space_group_name_H-M   'P 1'
#
loop_
_entity.id
_entity.type
_entity.pdbx_description
1 polymer ?
#
loop_
_entity_poly.entity_id
_entity_poly.type
_entity_poly.pdbx_seq_one_letter_code
_entity_poly.pdbx_strand_id
1 'polypeptide(L)'
;MQNHLGSIHVVDARIEEDAGSALVACRYSTPISDTDIVAIDRAIRSEVLNPRPVTILTAKSVECANKSYGDLFRLSERYTLNGRVRLVCIKGYDVNPCSGLHYHSTDIGPYELNVEAGGDDPNRFAIRIVPTKVWTSWFGKE
;
A
#
# COMPACT_ATOMS: atom_id res chain seq x y z
N MET A 1 -5.66 5.96 20.53
CA MET A 1 -6.31 7.16 19.99
C MET A 1 -7.51 6.67 19.18
N GLN A 2 -8.74 6.84 19.69
CA GLN A 2 -9.95 6.44 18.97
C GLN A 2 -10.21 7.48 17.88
N ASN A 3 -9.79 7.18 16.65
CA ASN A 3 -10.14 8.01 15.50
C ASN A 3 -11.64 7.89 15.27
N HIS A 4 -12.28 9.02 15.00
CA HIS A 4 -13.73 9.18 14.75
C HIS A 4 -14.15 8.62 13.38
N LEU A 5 -13.29 7.79 12.83
CA LEU A 5 -13.30 7.22 11.52
C LEU A 5 -13.60 5.74 11.75
N GLY A 6 -14.64 5.23 11.11
CA GLY A 6 -15.12 3.86 11.20
C GLY A 6 -14.05 2.77 11.09
N SER A 7 -14.43 1.50 11.22
CA SER A 7 -13.49 0.42 10.91
C SER A 7 -13.25 0.35 9.39
N ILE A 8 -12.00 0.47 8.95
CA ILE A 8 -11.58 0.23 7.56
C ILE A 8 -11.08 -1.20 7.44
N HIS A 9 -11.64 -1.94 6.50
CA HIS A 9 -11.18 -3.29 6.16
C HIS A 9 -10.69 -3.31 4.72
N VAL A 10 -9.44 -3.68 4.51
CA VAL A 10 -8.91 -3.91 3.16
C VAL A 10 -9.51 -5.21 2.63
N VAL A 11 -10.27 -5.09 1.54
CA VAL A 11 -10.97 -6.20 0.87
C VAL A 11 -10.12 -6.78 -0.25
N ASP A 12 -9.31 -5.97 -0.91
CA ASP A 12 -8.39 -6.44 -1.94
C ASP A 12 -7.22 -5.47 -2.07
N ALA A 13 -6.06 -5.99 -2.45
CA ALA A 13 -4.89 -5.19 -2.78
C ALA A 13 -4.10 -5.91 -3.85
N ARG A 14 -3.96 -5.30 -5.03
CA ARG A 14 -3.28 -5.90 -6.17
C ARG A 14 -2.56 -4.86 -7.01
N ILE A 15 -1.54 -5.32 -7.73
CA ILE A 15 -0.87 -4.59 -8.79
C ILE A 15 -1.30 -5.26 -10.09
N GLU A 16 -1.69 -4.49 -11.09
CA GLU A 16 -2.03 -5.03 -12.41
C GLU A 16 -0.81 -5.71 -13.05
N GLU A 17 -1.02 -6.70 -13.92
CA GLU A 17 0.06 -7.52 -14.48
C GLU A 17 1.12 -6.72 -15.25
N ASP A 18 0.70 -5.61 -15.88
CA ASP A 18 1.56 -4.69 -16.61
C ASP A 18 2.29 -3.68 -15.72
N ALA A 19 2.08 -3.76 -14.39
CA ALA A 19 2.54 -2.79 -13.40
C ALA A 19 2.11 -1.33 -13.69
N GLY A 20 1.10 -1.14 -14.54
CA GLY A 20 0.60 0.17 -14.94
C GLY A 20 -0.32 0.83 -13.90
N SER A 21 -0.89 0.04 -12.98
CA SER A 21 -1.62 0.57 -11.83
C SER A 21 -1.60 -0.37 -10.63
N ALA A 22 -1.85 0.19 -9.45
CA ALA A 22 -2.13 -0.55 -8.23
C ALA A 22 -3.54 -0.20 -7.74
N LEU A 23 -4.24 -1.19 -7.19
CA LEU A 23 -5.59 -1.04 -6.66
C LEU A 23 -5.63 -1.52 -5.21
N VAL A 24 -6.26 -0.74 -4.35
CA VAL A 24 -6.62 -1.12 -2.99
C VAL A 24 -8.11 -0.94 -2.81
N ALA A 25 -8.84 -2.05 -2.66
CA ALA A 25 -10.26 -2.05 -2.35
C ALA A 25 -10.47 -2.10 -0.84
N CYS A 26 -11.33 -1.23 -0.33
CA CYS A 26 -11.64 -1.09 1.08
C CYS A 26 -13.16 -1.19 1.31
N ARG A 27 -13.52 -1.65 2.50
CA ARG A 27 -14.86 -1.51 3.06
C ARG A 27 -14.76 -0.70 4.34
N TYR A 28 -15.53 0.37 4.42
CA TYR A 28 -15.56 1.27 5.56
C TYR A 28 -16.89 1.15 6.30
N SER A 29 -16.96 1.45 7.59
CA SER A 29 -18.24 1.33 8.31
C SER A 29 -19.25 2.44 7.94
N THR A 30 -18.78 3.50 7.28
CA THR A 30 -19.58 4.58 6.70
C THR A 30 -19.16 4.82 5.25
N PRO A 31 -20.00 5.43 4.40
CA PRO A 31 -19.58 5.83 3.06
C PRO A 31 -18.39 6.78 3.12
N ILE A 32 -17.45 6.64 2.19
CA ILE A 32 -16.30 7.56 2.07
C ILE A 32 -16.78 8.90 1.49
N SER A 33 -16.30 10.01 2.05
CA SER A 33 -16.59 11.35 1.54
C SER A 33 -15.48 11.87 0.63
N ASP A 34 -15.76 12.90 -0.18
CA ASP A 34 -14.75 13.60 -0.97
C ASP A 34 -13.62 14.18 -0.09
N THR A 35 -13.94 14.59 1.13
CA THR A 35 -12.94 15.10 2.09
C THR A 35 -11.98 14.00 2.53
N ASP A 36 -12.48 12.78 2.73
CA ASP A 36 -11.65 11.62 3.07
C ASP A 36 -10.73 11.26 1.89
N ILE A 37 -11.24 11.31 0.66
CA ILE A 37 -10.45 11.05 -0.56
C ILE A 37 -9.29 12.05 -0.67
N VAL A 38 -9.57 13.34 -0.48
CA VAL A 38 -8.54 14.39 -0.47
C VAL A 38 -7.52 14.18 0.65
N ALA A 39 -7.96 13.74 1.84
CA ALA A 39 -7.07 13.42 2.94
C ALA A 39 -6.15 12.24 2.63
N ILE A 40 -6.68 11.18 2.02
CA ILE A 40 -5.91 10.01 1.59
C ILE A 40 -4.89 10.41 0.52
N ASP A 41 -5.29 11.16 -0.51
CA ASP A 41 -4.35 11.60 -1.54
C ASP A 41 -3.22 12.46 -0.94
N ARG A 42 -3.55 13.41 -0.06
CA ARG A 42 -2.54 14.22 0.65
C ARG A 42 -1.57 13.37 1.47
N ALA A 43 -2.06 12.35 2.16
CA ALA A 43 -1.23 11.44 2.94
C ALA A 43 -0.26 10.65 2.03
N ILE A 44 -0.76 10.10 0.92
CA ILE A 44 0.08 9.38 -0.05
C ILE A 44 1.12 10.33 -0.66
N ARG A 45 0.71 11.53 -1.11
CA ARG A 45 1.65 12.53 -1.67
C ARG A 45 2.74 12.92 -0.69
N SER A 46 2.41 13.04 0.60
CA SER A 46 3.39 13.35 1.64
C SER A 46 4.48 12.28 1.73
N GLU A 47 4.12 11.00 1.60
CA GLU A 47 5.04 9.87 1.64
C GLU A 47 5.85 9.71 0.33
N VAL A 48 5.34 10.18 -0.81
CA VAL A 48 6.09 10.26 -2.07
C VAL A 48 7.10 11.41 -2.04
N LEU A 49 6.69 12.60 -1.59
CA LEU A 49 7.54 13.80 -1.55
C LEU A 49 8.61 13.74 -0.45
N ASN A 50 8.39 12.96 0.61
CA ASN A 50 9.35 12.73 1.68
C ASN A 50 9.71 11.24 1.72
N PRO A 51 10.50 10.76 0.74
CA PRO A 51 10.59 9.34 0.48
C PRO A 51 11.24 8.57 1.61
N ARG A 52 10.60 7.46 1.97
CA ARG A 52 11.12 6.49 2.93
C ARG A 52 11.85 5.38 2.20
N PRO A 53 12.96 4.87 2.75
CA PRO A 53 13.59 3.67 2.25
C PRO A 53 12.64 2.48 2.27
N VAL A 54 12.64 1.72 1.19
CA VAL A 54 11.98 0.42 1.07
C VAL A 54 13.05 -0.65 1.02
N THR A 55 12.93 -1.65 1.88
CA THR A 55 13.92 -2.73 2.03
C THR A 55 13.26 -4.09 1.95
N ILE A 56 13.96 -5.03 1.33
CA ILE A 56 13.55 -6.42 1.24
C ILE A 56 14.33 -7.23 2.27
N LEU A 57 13.59 -7.90 3.16
CA LEU A 57 14.16 -8.69 4.25
C LEU A 57 13.58 -10.10 4.25
N THR A 58 14.22 -11.01 4.97
CA THR A 58 13.68 -12.36 5.22
C THR A 58 13.55 -12.60 6.71
N ALA A 59 12.35 -12.92 7.18
CA ALA A 59 12.11 -13.41 8.54
C ALA A 59 12.12 -14.94 8.58
N LYS A 60 12.55 -15.51 9.72
CA LYS A 60 12.55 -16.97 9.92
C LYS A 60 11.15 -17.57 9.97
N SER A 61 10.18 -16.81 10.45
CA SER A 61 8.77 -17.16 10.56
C SER A 61 7.90 -15.91 10.71
N VAL A 62 6.57 -16.06 10.61
CA VAL A 62 5.60 -14.99 10.88
C VAL A 62 5.73 -14.49 12.31
N GLU A 63 5.89 -15.38 13.29
CA GLU A 63 6.04 -15.03 14.70
C GLU A 63 7.30 -14.20 14.94
N CYS A 64 8.40 -14.53 14.25
CA CYS A 64 9.64 -13.77 14.31
C CYS A 64 9.47 -12.36 13.71
N ALA A 65 8.73 -12.23 12.60
CA ALA A 65 8.40 -10.94 12.00
C ALA A 65 7.54 -10.10 12.96
N ASN A 66 6.47 -10.69 13.49
CA ASN A 66 5.57 -10.05 14.44
C ASN A 66 6.32 -9.57 15.70
N LYS A 67 7.21 -10.40 16.26
CA LYS A 67 8.05 -10.03 17.42
C LYS A 67 9.01 -8.87 17.11
N SER A 68 9.52 -8.79 15.88
CA SER A 68 10.54 -7.79 15.51
C SER A 68 9.93 -6.43 15.16
N TYR A 69 8.74 -6.42 14.57
CA TYR A 69 8.14 -5.21 13.99
C TYR A 69 6.83 -4.79 14.66
N GLY A 70 6.24 -5.63 15.52
CA GLY A 70 5.04 -5.32 16.29
C GLY A 70 3.92 -4.78 15.41
N ASP A 71 3.40 -3.62 15.79
CA ASP A 71 2.27 -2.96 15.11
C ASP A 71 2.55 -2.57 13.64
N LEU A 72 3.82 -2.52 13.22
CA LEU A 72 4.17 -2.28 11.81
C LEU A 72 3.99 -3.52 10.95
N PHE A 73 4.04 -4.72 11.55
CA PHE A 73 3.86 -5.96 10.82
C PHE A 73 2.38 -6.24 10.61
N ARG A 74 1.96 -6.34 9.35
CA ARG A 74 0.59 -6.70 8.99
C ARG A 74 0.59 -7.98 8.16
N LEU A 75 -0.35 -8.86 8.46
CA LEU A 75 -0.62 -10.06 7.68
C LEU A 75 -2.13 -10.13 7.50
N SER A 76 -2.58 -10.23 6.25
CA SER A 76 -4.00 -10.42 5.96
C SER A 76 -4.48 -11.75 6.53
N GLU A 77 -5.64 -11.73 7.20
CA GLU A 77 -6.29 -12.91 7.78
C GLU A 77 -6.60 -14.00 6.74
N ARG A 78 -6.58 -13.66 5.44
CA ARG A 78 -6.79 -14.60 4.34
C ARG A 78 -5.62 -15.55 4.11
N TYR A 79 -4.43 -15.23 4.62
CA TYR A 79 -3.23 -16.00 4.32
C TYR A 79 -2.65 -16.64 5.59
N THR A 80 -2.42 -17.94 5.51
CA THR A 80 -1.60 -18.68 6.47
C THR A 80 -0.24 -18.94 5.85
N LEU A 81 0.80 -18.26 6.35
CA LEU A 81 2.17 -18.42 5.87
C LEU A 81 2.97 -19.28 6.85
N ASN A 82 3.70 -20.27 6.31
CA ASN A 82 4.56 -21.16 7.09
C ASN A 82 6.02 -21.03 6.64
N GLY A 83 6.95 -21.23 7.57
CA GLY A 83 8.39 -21.17 7.28
C GLY A 83 8.91 -19.75 7.09
N ARG A 84 9.99 -19.59 6.31
CA ARG A 84 10.63 -18.29 6.10
C ARG A 84 9.73 -17.39 5.26
N VAL A 85 9.65 -16.12 5.63
CA VAL A 85 8.78 -15.14 4.98
C VAL A 85 9.61 -13.99 4.42
N ARG A 86 9.41 -13.68 3.14
CA ARG A 86 9.96 -12.47 2.51
C ARG A 86 9.10 -11.28 2.91
N LEU A 87 9.75 -10.25 3.44
CA LEU A 87 9.12 -9.02 3.91
C LEU A 87 9.54 -7.85 3.04
N VAL A 88 8.57 -6.97 2.77
CA VAL A 88 8.81 -5.63 2.25
C VAL A 88 8.61 -4.68 3.43
N CYS A 89 9.64 -3.88 3.72
CA CYS A 89 9.67 -2.96 4.85
C CYS A 89 9.83 -1.53 4.35
N ILE A 90 8.80 -0.71 4.59
CA ILE A 90 8.82 0.74 4.43
C ILE A 90 9.23 1.34 5.78
N LYS A 91 10.39 2.00 5.82
CA LYS A 91 11.03 2.41 7.08
C LYS A 91 10.09 3.21 8.01
N GLY A 92 9.77 2.62 9.16
CA GLY A 92 8.95 3.26 10.19
C GLY A 92 7.50 3.53 9.76
N TYR A 93 7.01 2.79 8.77
CA TYR A 93 5.65 2.94 8.25
C TYR A 93 4.91 1.60 8.15
N ASP A 94 5.51 0.60 7.49
CA ASP A 94 4.81 -0.64 7.19
C ASP A 94 5.77 -1.80 6.93
N VAL A 95 5.39 -3.01 7.39
CA VAL A 95 6.11 -4.25 7.09
C VAL A 95 5.10 -5.32 6.70
N ASN A 96 5.16 -5.80 5.46
CA ASN A 96 4.20 -6.77 4.92
C ASN A 96 4.91 -7.96 4.25
N PRO A 97 4.39 -9.19 4.40
CA PRO A 97 4.76 -10.32 3.56
C PRO A 97 4.38 -10.07 2.10
N CYS A 98 5.38 -10.04 1.22
CA CYS A 98 5.15 -9.84 -0.21
C CYS A 98 6.26 -10.50 -1.02
N SER A 99 5.89 -11.16 -2.13
CA SER A 99 6.81 -11.75 -3.10
C SER A 99 7.11 -10.83 -4.30
N GLY A 100 6.40 -9.71 -4.42
CA GLY A 100 6.52 -8.77 -5.52
C GLY A 100 7.88 -8.05 -5.59
N LEU A 101 8.14 -7.48 -6.76
CA LEU A 101 9.25 -6.55 -6.98
C LEU A 101 8.83 -5.16 -6.48
N HIS A 102 9.75 -4.47 -5.81
CA HIS A 102 9.50 -3.13 -5.27
C HIS A 102 10.64 -2.19 -5.63
N TYR A 103 10.28 -0.92 -5.82
CA TYR A 103 11.26 0.15 -5.84
C TYR A 103 11.89 0.31 -4.45
N HIS A 104 13.09 0.88 -4.40
CA HIS A 104 13.88 0.97 -3.17
C HIS A 104 13.50 2.17 -2.28
N SER A 105 12.50 2.95 -2.68
CA SER A 105 11.92 4.05 -1.91
C SER A 105 10.43 4.20 -2.20
N THR A 106 9.74 5.04 -1.43
CA THR A 106 8.36 5.46 -1.70
C THR A 106 8.26 6.57 -2.75
N ASP A 107 9.37 7.03 -3.34
CA ASP A 107 9.36 7.97 -4.47
C ASP A 107 8.98 7.24 -5.76
N ILE A 108 7.69 6.99 -5.90
CA ILE A 108 7.12 6.38 -7.11
C ILE A 108 6.90 7.41 -8.23
N GLY A 109 7.31 8.66 -8.03
CA GLY A 109 7.05 9.76 -8.94
C GLY A 109 5.59 10.24 -8.97
N PRO A 110 5.25 11.10 -9.94
CA PRO A 110 3.88 11.56 -10.19
C PRO A 110 2.92 10.39 -10.45
N TYR A 111 1.72 10.51 -9.91
CA TYR A 111 0.65 9.54 -10.10
C TYR A 111 -0.71 10.23 -10.14
N GLU A 112 -1.67 9.55 -10.75
CA GLU A 112 -3.09 9.85 -10.66
C GLU A 112 -3.75 8.91 -9.65
N LEU A 113 -4.67 9.47 -8.84
CA LEU A 113 -5.46 8.72 -7.89
C LEU A 113 -6.92 8.74 -8.34
N ASN A 114 -7.44 7.58 -8.67
CA ASN A 114 -8.82 7.39 -9.08
C ASN A 114 -9.57 6.62 -8.00
N VAL A 115 -10.78 7.07 -7.66
CA VAL A 115 -11.65 6.38 -6.72
C VAL A 115 -12.80 5.75 -7.49
N GLU A 116 -12.96 4.44 -7.31
CA GLU A 116 -14.00 3.63 -7.93
C GLU A 116 -15.00 3.20 -6.85
N ALA A 117 -16.30 3.36 -7.11
CA ALA A 117 -17.33 2.81 -6.23
C ALA A 117 -17.30 1.27 -6.27
N GLY A 118 -17.45 0.62 -5.13
CA GLY A 118 -17.41 -0.84 -5.00
C GLY A 118 -18.70 -1.55 -5.41
N GLY A 119 -19.33 -1.11 -6.50
CA GLY A 119 -20.65 -1.57 -6.96
C GLY A 119 -21.79 -0.96 -6.15
N ASP A 120 -22.76 -1.78 -5.76
CA ASP A 120 -23.99 -1.35 -5.07
C ASP A 120 -23.81 -1.12 -3.55
N ASP A 121 -22.67 -1.50 -2.96
CA ASP A 121 -22.38 -1.27 -1.53
C ASP A 121 -21.75 0.13 -1.35
N PRO A 122 -22.46 1.13 -0.81
CA PRO A 122 -21.95 2.49 -0.66
C PRO A 122 -20.77 2.59 0.32
N ASN A 123 -20.54 1.53 1.10
CA ASN A 123 -19.43 1.41 2.03
C ASN A 123 -18.19 0.78 1.41
N ARG A 124 -18.26 0.33 0.15
CA ARG A 124 -17.11 -0.21 -0.59
C ARG A 124 -16.62 0.81 -1.60
N PHE A 125 -15.31 0.96 -1.65
CA PHE A 125 -14.63 1.76 -2.65
C PHE A 125 -13.28 1.14 -2.97
N ALA A 126 -12.73 1.47 -4.13
CA ALA A 126 -11.36 1.13 -4.48
C ALA A 126 -10.60 2.40 -4.82
N ILE A 127 -9.36 2.47 -4.34
CA ILE A 127 -8.40 3.50 -4.75
C ILE A 127 -7.48 2.85 -5.76
N ARG A 128 -7.47 3.39 -6.97
CA ARG A 128 -6.51 3.05 -8.01
C ARG A 128 -5.44 4.13 -8.12
N ILE A 129 -4.20 3.73 -7.94
CA ILE A 129 -3.02 4.56 -8.14
C ILE A 129 -2.45 4.21 -9.51
N VAL A 130 -2.37 5.19 -10.40
CA VAL A 130 -1.82 5.05 -11.75
C VAL A 130 -0.56 5.90 -11.81
N PRO A 131 0.65 5.31 -11.74
CA PRO A 131 1.88 6.05 -11.98
C PRO A 131 1.81 6.73 -13.34
N THR A 132 2.02 8.04 -13.37
CA THR A 132 2.13 8.73 -14.65
C THR A 132 3.42 8.25 -15.29
N LYS A 133 3.38 7.89 -16.59
CA LYS A 133 4.61 7.71 -17.36
C LYS A 133 5.34 9.04 -17.43
N VAL A 134 6.12 9.36 -16.40
CA VAL A 134 7.21 10.31 -16.55
C VAL A 134 8.13 9.63 -17.54
N TRP A 135 8.30 10.23 -18.71
CA TRP A 135 9.27 9.77 -19.68
C TRP A 135 10.58 9.53 -18.93
N THR A 136 10.91 8.27 -18.74
CA THR A 136 12.21 7.89 -18.26
C THR A 136 13.15 8.27 -19.39
N SER A 137 13.75 9.45 -19.29
CA SER A 137 15.13 9.66 -19.69
C SER A 137 15.97 8.65 -18.92
N TRP A 138 15.87 7.39 -19.35
CA TRP A 138 16.64 6.23 -18.94
C TRP A 138 17.64 5.91 -20.05
N PHE A 139 18.40 6.93 -20.48
CA PHE A 139 19.72 6.74 -21.07
C PHE A 139 20.58 7.96 -20.74
N GLY A 140 21.19 7.90 -19.57
CA GLY A 140 22.39 8.63 -19.18
C GLY A 140 22.92 7.94 -17.92
N LYS A 141 24.12 7.37 -17.87
CA LYS A 141 25.36 7.47 -18.67
C LYS A 141 26.06 6.09 -18.56
N GLU A 142 27.04 5.65 -19.34
CA GLU A 142 28.18 6.25 -20.04
C GLU A 142 28.50 5.46 -21.32
#